data_AF-A0A7C5PFS1-F1
#
_entry.id   AF-A0A7C5PFS1-F1
#
_cell.length_a   1.000
_cell.length_b   1.000
_cell.length_c   1.000
_cell.angle_alpha   90.00
_cell.angle_beta   90.00
_cell.angle_gamma   90.00
#
_symmetry.space_group_name_H-M   'P 1'
#
loop_
_entity.id
_entity.type
_entity.pdbx_description
1 polymer ?
#
loop_
_entity_poly.entity_id
_entity_poly.type
_entity_poly.pdbx_seq_one_letter_code
_entity_poly.pdbx_strand_id
1 'polypeptide(L)'
;MDDTDHIFNPRDDSLSERMRVYGLVAEAYRNAEASLKYLDDDEISAQLGERREVERAYKICKRSFQLATNAITQDELQEAKTRGLINEDEIRELEQKKRMDDMQALRDNQNTDSREHSNKQ
;
A
#
# COMPACT_ATOMS: atom_id res chain seq x y z
N MET A 1 -15.93 3.80 -12.88
CA MET A 1 -15.19 4.46 -11.79
C MET A 1 -13.73 4.30 -12.12
N ASP A 2 -12.98 5.38 -12.04
CA ASP A 2 -11.59 5.37 -12.45
C ASP A 2 -10.79 4.49 -11.48
N ASP A 3 -10.28 3.37 -11.98
CA ASP A 3 -9.28 2.55 -11.31
C ASP A 3 -7.94 3.31 -11.29
N THR A 4 -7.93 4.59 -10.94
CA THR A 4 -6.75 5.45 -10.84
C THR A 4 -6.71 6.29 -9.57
N ASP A 5 -7.81 6.41 -8.81
CA ASP A 5 -7.88 7.23 -7.61
C ASP A 5 -6.83 6.85 -6.55
N HIS A 6 -6.08 7.85 -6.06
CA HIS A 6 -5.14 7.73 -4.96
C HIS A 6 -5.00 9.04 -4.18
N ILE A 7 -4.50 8.92 -2.94
CA ILE A 7 -4.17 10.03 -2.03
C ILE A 7 -2.65 10.22 -1.86
N PHE A 8 -1.83 9.43 -2.57
CA PHE A 8 -0.39 9.65 -2.62
C PHE A 8 -0.07 10.85 -3.52
N ASN A 9 0.25 12.00 -2.93
CA ASN A 9 0.52 13.24 -3.66
C ASN A 9 1.66 14.04 -2.97
N PRO A 10 2.93 13.64 -3.16
CA PRO A 10 4.07 14.41 -2.65
C PRO A 10 4.15 15.77 -3.35
N ARG A 11 4.49 16.82 -2.59
CA ARG A 11 4.64 18.17 -3.13
C ARG A 11 5.80 18.27 -4.13
N ASP A 12 6.84 17.48 -3.93
CA ASP A 12 8.02 17.40 -4.78
C ASP A 12 8.66 16.00 -4.72
N ASP A 13 9.65 15.78 -5.57
CA ASP A 13 10.38 14.51 -5.67
C ASP A 13 11.51 14.37 -4.62
N SER A 14 11.48 15.14 -3.53
CA SER A 14 12.45 14.93 -2.46
C SER A 14 12.13 13.66 -1.66
N LEU A 15 13.17 12.97 -1.22
CA LEU A 15 13.03 11.81 -0.34
C LEU A 15 12.25 12.16 0.94
N SER A 16 12.52 13.33 1.52
CA SER A 16 11.85 13.79 2.74
C SER A 16 10.33 13.96 2.53
N GLU A 17 9.92 14.53 1.40
CA GLU A 17 8.51 14.70 1.09
C GLU A 17 7.83 13.36 0.76
N ARG A 18 8.48 12.48 0.00
CA ARG A 18 7.96 11.13 -0.26
C ARG A 18 7.79 10.31 1.02
N MET A 19 8.74 10.39 1.96
CA MET A 19 8.66 9.72 3.27
C MET A 19 7.53 10.30 4.13
N ARG A 20 7.39 11.63 4.16
CA ARG A 20 6.29 12.30 4.87
C ARG A 20 4.94 11.85 4.35
N VAL A 21 4.74 11.82 3.03
CA VAL A 21 3.48 11.38 2.43
C VAL A 21 3.28 9.88 2.58
N TYR A 22 4.34 9.07 2.53
CA TYR A 22 4.26 7.64 2.84
C TYR A 22 3.65 7.41 4.24
N GLY A 23 4.13 8.11 5.28
CA GLY A 23 3.60 7.96 6.64
C GLY A 23 2.09 8.27 6.74
N LEU A 24 1.66 9.37 6.10
CA LEU A 24 0.23 9.76 6.05
C LEU A 24 -0.63 8.71 5.34
N VAL A 25 -0.13 8.17 4.23
CA VAL A 25 -0.85 7.16 3.45
C VAL A 25 -0.88 5.82 4.19
N ALA A 26 0.21 5.44 4.87
CA ALA A 26 0.28 4.23 5.69
C ALA A 26 -0.74 4.30 6.84
N GLU A 27 -0.85 5.45 7.51
CA GLU A 27 -1.86 5.68 8.54
C GLU A 27 -3.29 5.59 7.98
N ALA A 28 -3.57 6.26 6.85
CA ALA A 28 -4.87 6.18 6.20
C ALA A 28 -5.22 4.74 5.78
N TYR A 29 -4.25 3.97 5.30
CA TYR A 29 -4.42 2.56 4.98
C TYR A 29 -4.77 1.72 6.22
N ARG A 30 -4.03 1.87 7.32
CA ARG A 30 -4.32 1.16 8.58
C ARG A 30 -5.71 1.49 9.12
N ASN A 31 -6.12 2.76 9.05
CA ASN A 31 -7.44 3.20 9.47
C ASN A 31 -8.53 2.60 8.58
N ALA A 32 -8.35 2.59 7.25
CA ALA A 32 -9.31 2.00 6.33
C ALA A 32 -9.40 0.46 6.47
N GLU A 33 -8.29 -0.21 6.75
CA GLU A 33 -8.24 -1.65 7.04
C GLU A 33 -8.97 -1.98 8.35
N ALA A 34 -8.77 -1.16 9.39
CA ALA A 34 -9.51 -1.28 10.64
C ALA A 34 -11.01 -1.07 10.41
N SER A 35 -11.42 -0.01 9.71
CA SER A 35 -12.83 0.23 9.37
C SER A 35 -13.44 -0.96 8.63
N LEU A 36 -12.72 -1.56 7.67
CA LEU A 36 -13.18 -2.74 6.95
C LEU A 36 -13.38 -3.95 7.89
N LYS A 37 -12.49 -4.14 8.87
CA LYS A 37 -12.56 -5.22 9.85
C LYS A 37 -13.75 -5.09 10.80
N TYR A 38 -14.15 -3.87 11.14
CA TYR A 38 -15.26 -3.58 12.07
C TYR A 38 -16.61 -3.34 11.36
N LEU A 39 -16.70 -3.60 10.05
CA LEU A 39 -17.95 -3.41 9.28
C LEU A 39 -19.11 -4.30 9.70
N ASP A 40 -18.82 -5.45 10.31
CA ASP A 40 -19.82 -6.41 10.81
C ASP A 40 -19.99 -6.31 12.33
N ASP A 41 -19.36 -5.32 12.97
CA ASP A 41 -19.55 -5.02 14.38
C ASP A 41 -20.73 -4.05 14.53
N ASP A 42 -21.82 -4.52 15.14
CA ASP A 42 -23.07 -3.76 15.24
C ASP A 42 -22.94 -2.46 16.05
N GLU A 43 -21.98 -2.36 16.98
CA GLU A 43 -21.77 -1.14 17.77
C GLU A 43 -20.94 -0.09 17.01
N ILE A 44 -19.98 -0.55 16.20
CA ILE A 44 -19.02 0.32 15.51
C ILE A 44 -19.51 0.68 14.10
N SER A 45 -20.18 -0.24 13.40
CA SER A 45 -20.63 -0.06 12.01
C SER A 45 -21.53 1.16 11.81
N ALA A 46 -22.35 1.52 12.82
CA ALA A 46 -23.19 2.72 12.80
C ALA A 46 -22.39 4.05 12.69
N GLN A 47 -21.10 4.04 13.01
CA GLN A 47 -20.20 5.20 12.95
C GLN A 47 -19.30 5.22 11.70
N LEU A 48 -19.18 4.09 10.99
CA LEU A 48 -18.24 3.93 9.87
C LEU A 48 -18.80 4.38 8.51
N GLY A 49 -20.10 4.61 8.42
CA GLY A 49 -20.80 4.94 7.18
C GLY A 49 -21.28 3.69 6.42
N GLU A 50 -21.67 3.85 5.16
CA GLU A 50 -22.16 2.72 4.38
C GLU A 50 -21.03 1.75 4.01
N ARG A 51 -21.30 0.44 4.03
CA ARG A 51 -20.33 -0.61 3.64
C ARG A 51 -19.61 -0.31 2.33
N ARG A 52 -20.35 0.16 1.31
CA ARG A 52 -19.79 0.50 -0.01
C ARG A 52 -18.79 1.65 0.04
N GLU A 53 -19.01 2.60 0.94
CA GLU A 53 -18.11 3.74 1.12
C GLU A 53 -16.83 3.30 1.82
N VAL A 54 -16.94 2.48 2.86
CA VAL A 54 -15.78 1.91 3.57
C VAL A 54 -14.93 1.02 2.64
N GLU A 55 -15.57 0.13 1.88
CA GLU A 55 -14.89 -0.70 0.88
C GLU A 55 -14.18 0.14 -0.19
N ARG A 56 -14.79 1.25 -0.62
CA ARG A 56 -14.18 2.16 -1.58
C ARG A 56 -12.97 2.87 -0.96
N ALA A 57 -13.12 3.44 0.23
CA ALA A 57 -12.05 4.11 0.95
C ALA A 57 -10.84 3.17 1.14
N TYR A 58 -11.10 1.91 1.51
CA TYR A 58 -10.08 0.87 1.62
C TYR A 58 -9.35 0.65 0.30
N LYS A 59 -10.06 0.51 -0.83
CA LYS A 59 -9.42 0.33 -2.15
C LYS A 59 -8.51 1.51 -2.52
N ILE A 60 -8.97 2.75 -2.31
CA ILE A 60 -8.19 3.96 -2.58
C ILE A 60 -6.95 4.01 -1.68
N CYS A 61 -7.09 3.76 -0.38
CA CYS A 61 -5.98 3.79 0.56
C CYS A 61 -4.97 2.68 0.27
N LYS A 62 -5.43 1.46 -0.04
CA LYS A 62 -4.57 0.33 -0.42
C LYS A 62 -3.73 0.63 -1.63
N ARG A 63 -4.34 1.21 -2.68
CA ARG A 63 -3.61 1.61 -3.89
C ARG A 63 -2.60 2.70 -3.59
N SER A 64 -3.01 3.72 -2.84
CA SER A 64 -2.13 4.83 -2.45
C SER A 64 -0.92 4.33 -1.69
N PHE A 65 -1.13 3.39 -0.78
CA PHE A 65 -0.07 2.77 0.01
C PHE A 65 0.90 1.97 -0.86
N GLN A 66 0.38 1.24 -1.86
CA GLN A 66 1.22 0.54 -2.83
C GLN A 66 2.05 1.51 -3.68
N LEU A 67 1.46 2.61 -4.16
CA LEU A 67 2.18 3.65 -4.89
C LEU A 67 3.29 4.29 -4.03
N ALA A 68 2.97 4.65 -2.79
CA ALA A 68 3.92 5.23 -1.85
C ALA A 68 5.09 4.28 -1.56
N THR A 69 4.80 3.00 -1.36
CA THR A 69 5.81 1.96 -1.11
C THR A 69 6.74 1.77 -2.33
N ASN A 70 6.18 1.83 -3.54
CA ASN A 70 6.94 1.67 -4.78
C ASN A 70 7.76 2.91 -5.14
N ALA A 71 7.34 4.09 -4.70
CA ALA A 71 8.05 5.35 -4.91
C ALA A 71 9.33 5.52 -4.06
N ILE A 72 9.62 4.56 -3.19
CA ILE A 72 10.78 4.54 -2.31
C ILE A 72 11.66 3.36 -2.72
N THR A 73 12.90 3.61 -3.11
CA THR A 73 13.89 2.55 -3.41
C THR A 73 14.53 1.99 -2.14
N GLN A 74 15.26 0.88 -2.24
CA GLN A 74 15.98 0.30 -1.10
C GLN A 74 17.10 1.23 -0.59
N ASP A 75 17.81 1.91 -1.49
CA ASP A 75 18.87 2.86 -1.13
C ASP A 75 18.29 4.09 -0.42
N GLU A 76 17.17 4.60 -0.92
CA GLU A 76 16.42 5.70 -0.31
C GLU A 76 15.84 5.34 1.06
N LEU A 77 15.42 4.09 1.26
CA LEU A 77 14.99 3.60 2.57
C LEU A 77 16.16 3.62 3.57
N GLN A 78 17.34 3.16 3.15
CA GLN A 78 18.54 3.18 3.99
C GLN A 78 18.99 4.62 4.30
N GLU A 79 18.88 5.53 3.32
CA GLU A 79 19.12 6.96 3.53
C GLU A 79 18.12 7.55 4.53
N ALA A 80 16.82 7.28 4.37
CA ALA A 80 15.78 7.78 5.25
C ALA A 80 15.95 7.28 6.69
N LYS A 81 16.34 6.01 6.86
CA LYS A 81 16.72 5.44 8.17
C LYS A 81 17.88 6.21 8.79
N THR A 82 18.94 6.44 8.02
CA THR A 82 20.15 7.15 8.50
C THR A 82 19.84 8.60 8.87
N ARG A 83 18.91 9.24 8.14
CA ARG A 83 18.48 10.63 8.34
C ARG A 83 17.35 10.77 9.39
N GLY A 84 16.84 9.67 9.94
CA GLY A 84 15.73 9.69 10.91
C GLY A 84 14.40 10.20 10.34
N LEU A 85 14.16 10.00 9.04
CA LEU A 85 12.94 10.44 8.35
C LEU A 85 11.77 9.47 8.51
N ILE A 86 12.04 8.28 9.04
CA ILE A 86 11.11 7.17 9.19
C ILE A 86 11.48 6.39 10.45
N ASN A 87 10.49 5.89 11.19
CA ASN A 87 10.72 5.12 12.41
C ASN A 87 10.87 3.62 12.15
N GLU A 88 11.28 2.84 13.17
CA GLU A 88 11.52 1.40 13.01
C GLU A 88 10.27 0.59 12.59
N ASP A 89 9.10 0.96 13.08
CA ASP A 89 7.86 0.24 12.77
C ASP A 89 7.45 0.49 11.31
N GLU A 90 7.54 1.74 10.86
CA GLU A 90 7.31 2.13 9.47
C GLU A 90 8.31 1.46 8.51
N ILE A 91 9.59 1.33 8.91
CA ILE A 91 10.59 0.59 8.13
C ILE A 91 10.17 -0.87 7.97
N ARG A 92 9.80 -1.55 9.07
CA ARG A 92 9.40 -2.95 9.04
C ARG A 92 8.19 -3.18 8.14
N GLU A 93 7.20 -2.28 8.21
CA GLU A 93 5.99 -2.34 7.39
C GLU A 93 6.33 -2.17 5.90
N LEU A 94 7.14 -1.18 5.57
CA LEU A 94 7.58 -0.91 4.19
C LEU A 94 8.36 -2.09 3.61
N GLU A 95 9.33 -2.63 4.36
CA GLU A 95 10.11 -3.80 3.92
C GLU A 95 9.25 -5.06 3.78
N GLN A 96 8.33 -5.29 4.71
CA GLN A 96 7.40 -6.42 4.62
C GLN A 96 6.54 -6.31 3.36
N LYS A 97 6.02 -5.12 3.07
CA LYS A 97 5.20 -4.89 1.88
C LYS A 97 5.99 -5.13 0.60
N LYS A 98 7.21 -4.59 0.49
CA LYS A 98 8.09 -4.83 -0.67
C LYS A 98 8.35 -6.32 -0.89
N ARG A 99 8.68 -7.07 0.17
CA ARG A 99 8.89 -8.53 0.08
C ARG A 99 7.64 -9.28 -0.40
N MET A 100 6.46 -8.88 0.07
CA MET A 100 5.21 -9.50 -0.39
C MET A 100 4.94 -9.22 -1.86
N ASP A 101 5.19 -7.98 -2.31
CA ASP A 101 4.99 -7.58 -3.71
C ASP A 101 5.99 -8.30 -4.63
N ASP A 102 7.24 -8.44 -4.22
CA ASP A 102 8.26 -9.23 -4.95
C ASP A 102 7.86 -10.70 -5.05
N MET A 103 7.39 -11.31 -3.95
CA MET A 103 6.89 -12.68 -3.96
C MET A 103 5.67 -12.87 -4.86
N GLN A 104 4.76 -11.89 -4.89
CA GLN A 104 3.60 -11.93 -5.77
C GLN A 104 4.01 -11.83 -7.24
N ALA A 105 4.92 -10.91 -7.58
CA ALA A 105 5.46 -10.77 -8.94
C ALA A 105 6.16 -12.05 -9.44
N LEU A 106 6.92 -12.73 -8.57
CA LEU A 106 7.55 -14.01 -8.88
C LEU A 106 6.51 -15.11 -9.20
N ARG A 107 5.42 -15.17 -8.45
CA ARG A 107 4.33 -16.15 -8.67
C ARG A 107 3.59 -15.86 -9.98
N ASP A 108 3.38 -14.60 -10.30
CA ASP A 108 2.70 -14.20 -11.53
C ASP A 108 3.53 -14.57 -12.77
N ASN A 109 4.85 -14.35 -12.72
CA ASN A 109 5.78 -14.77 -13.79
C ASN A 109 5.84 -16.30 -13.99
N GLN A 110 5.82 -17.09 -12.93
CA GLN A 110 5.78 -18.56 -13.05
C GLN A 110 4.48 -19.07 -13.67
N ASN A 111 3.36 -18.39 -13.40
CA ASN A 111 2.06 -18.72 -13.99
C ASN A 111 1.95 -18.32 -15.48
N THR A 112 2.62 -17.26 -15.91
CA THR A 112 2.67 -16.88 -17.34
C THR A 112 3.52 -17.84 -18.15
N ASP A 113 4.70 -18.24 -17.65
CA ASP A 113 5.57 -19.20 -18.34
C ASP A 113 4.90 -20.59 -18.51
N SER A 114 4.13 -21.01 -17.50
CA SER A 114 3.37 -22.26 -17.54
C SER A 114 2.22 -22.23 -18.56
N ARG A 115 1.59 -21.07 -18.77
CA ARG A 115 0.49 -20.90 -19.74
C ARG A 115 0.99 -20.81 -21.18
N GLU A 116 2.15 -20.21 -21.42
CA GLU A 116 2.75 -20.16 -22.76
C GLU A 116 3.23 -21.52 -23.26
N HIS A 117 3.68 -22.40 -22.36
CA HIS A 117 4.08 -23.76 -22.70
C HIS A 117 2.91 -24.73 -22.94
N SER A 118 1.75 -24.54 -22.30
CA SER A 118 0.56 -25.38 -22.56
C SER A 118 -0.17 -25.05 -23.86
N ASN A 119 0.06 -23.88 -24.47
CA ASN A 119 -0.63 -23.46 -25.71
C ASN A 119 0.13 -23.82 -26.99
N LYS A 120 1.17 -24.66 -26.91
CA LYS A 120 1.99 -25.15 -28.04
C LYS A 120 1.93 -26.68 -28.25
N GLN A 121 0.92 -27.37 -27.73
CA GLN A 121 0.69 -28.80 -27.99
C GLN A 121 -0.54 -29.05 -28.87
#